data_AF-A0A5B6UP57-F1
#
_entry.id   AF-A0A5B6UP57-F1
#
_cell.length_a   1.000
_cell.length_b   1.000
_cell.length_c   1.000
_cell.angle_alpha   90.00
_cell.angle_beta   90.00
_cell.angle_gamma   90.00
#
_symmetry.space_group_name_H-M   'P 1'
#
loop_
_entity.id
_entity.type
_entity.pdbx_description
1 polymer ?
#
loop_
_entity_poly.entity_id
_entity_poly.type
_entity_poly.pdbx_seq_one_letter_code
_entity_poly.pdbx_strand_id
1 'polypeptide(L)'
;MAEETQPTWKGKAMAVLKRSTPDQIWPFIEEFCNLDRLFPDIHTCYRVEGSPGQPGLVRHCIGKFGWVNEKLLTIDPTNWSLSYQVLENNFGLNNYVATLKVLPTATMGDDGKPEGCEIEWSFITDPIQGMKLEDFVSYIDNTLQFMANKMEDALNAQMQRSGVL
;
A
#
# COMPACT_ATOMS: atom_id res chain seq x y z
N MET A 1 26.50 27.73 -4.89
CA MET A 1 25.15 27.55 -4.34
C MET A 1 25.17 26.21 -3.64
N ALA A 2 25.21 26.19 -2.31
CA ALA A 2 25.11 24.94 -1.59
C ALA A 2 23.66 24.45 -1.73
N GLU A 3 23.45 23.28 -2.34
CA GLU A 3 22.18 22.56 -2.20
C GLU A 3 22.06 22.22 -0.72
N GLU A 4 21.28 23.00 0.02
CA GLU A 4 20.77 22.55 1.31
C GLU A 4 19.87 21.34 1.03
N THR A 5 20.44 20.14 1.10
CA THR A 5 19.67 18.90 1.11
C THR A 5 18.71 18.97 2.30
N GLN A 6 17.45 19.27 2.03
CA GLN A 6 16.41 19.19 3.05
C GLN A 6 16.41 17.77 3.64
N PRO A 7 16.19 17.61 4.95
CA PRO A 7 16.23 16.30 5.57
C PRO A 7 15.12 15.41 5.00
N THR A 8 15.51 14.32 4.32
CA THR A 8 14.55 13.33 3.78
C THR A 8 13.83 12.63 4.93
N TRP A 9 12.50 12.71 4.92
CA TRP A 9 11.64 11.97 5.82
C TRP A 9 11.64 10.48 5.46
N LYS A 10 11.68 9.63 6.48
CA LYS A 10 11.51 8.19 6.36
C LYS A 10 10.48 7.73 7.37
N GLY A 11 9.56 6.88 6.94
CA GLY A 11 8.53 6.34 7.82
C GLY A 11 8.13 4.93 7.42
N LYS A 12 7.47 4.25 8.37
CA LYS A 12 7.00 2.89 8.19
C LYS A 12 5.77 2.64 9.08
N ALA A 13 4.81 1.90 8.55
CA ALA A 13 3.69 1.33 9.29
C ALA A 13 3.60 -0.18 9.04
N MET A 14 2.95 -0.90 9.97
CA MET A 14 2.75 -2.35 9.86
C MET A 14 1.34 -2.71 10.32
N ALA A 15 0.68 -3.64 9.62
CA ALA A 15 -0.61 -4.20 10.03
C ALA A 15 -0.58 -5.73 9.99
N VAL A 16 -1.06 -6.36 11.06
CA VAL A 16 -1.05 -7.83 11.22
C VAL A 16 -2.42 -8.40 10.89
N LEU A 17 -2.47 -9.35 9.96
CA LEU A 17 -3.65 -10.11 9.56
C LEU A 17 -3.48 -11.54 10.05
N LYS A 18 -4.17 -11.88 11.14
CA LYS A 18 -3.90 -13.13 11.91
C LYS A 18 -4.47 -14.39 11.27
N ARG A 19 -5.32 -14.25 10.25
CA ARG A 19 -6.10 -15.35 9.67
C ARG A 19 -6.02 -15.41 8.14
N SER A 20 -5.09 -14.64 7.57
CA SER A 20 -4.96 -14.50 6.13
C SER A 20 -3.50 -14.66 5.75
N THR A 21 -3.21 -15.56 4.82
CA THR A 21 -1.84 -15.84 4.37
C THR A 21 -1.37 -14.78 3.35
N PRO A 22 -0.05 -14.66 3.10
CA PRO A 22 0.46 -13.72 2.10
C PRO A 22 -0.16 -13.92 0.71
N ASP A 23 -0.35 -15.16 0.27
CA ASP A 23 -0.95 -15.49 -1.03
C ASP A 23 -2.44 -15.12 -1.13
N GLN A 24 -3.16 -15.06 -0.01
CA GLN A 24 -4.54 -14.59 0.03
C GLN A 24 -4.65 -13.07 -0.01
N ILE A 25 -3.68 -12.37 0.59
CA ILE A 25 -3.72 -10.90 0.74
C ILE A 25 -3.03 -10.18 -0.42
N TRP A 26 -1.95 -10.74 -0.96
CA TRP A 26 -1.20 -10.13 -2.05
C TRP A 26 -2.04 -9.73 -3.28
N PRO A 27 -3.03 -10.54 -3.75
CA PRO A 27 -3.87 -10.16 -4.88
C PRO A 27 -4.62 -8.82 -4.72
N PHE A 28 -4.89 -8.40 -3.48
CA PHE A 28 -5.52 -7.10 -3.22
C PHE A 28 -4.53 -5.93 -3.40
N ILE A 29 -3.25 -6.14 -3.05
CA ILE A 29 -2.20 -5.12 -3.11
C ILE A 29 -1.60 -5.03 -4.51
N GLU A 30 -1.39 -6.17 -5.18
CA GLU A 30 -0.76 -6.27 -6.49
C GLU A 30 -1.62 -5.64 -7.60
N GLU A 31 -2.94 -5.62 -7.40
CA GLU A 31 -3.87 -4.87 -8.23
C GLU A 31 -3.79 -3.37 -7.91
N PHE A 32 -2.69 -2.77 -8.38
CA PHE A 32 -2.25 -1.42 -8.04
C PHE A 32 -3.31 -0.34 -8.28
N CYS A 33 -4.24 -0.54 -9.22
CA CYS A 33 -5.31 0.41 -9.54
C CYS A 33 -6.59 0.24 -8.72
N ASN A 34 -6.69 -0.73 -7.79
CA ASN A 34 -7.88 -0.92 -6.94
C ASN A 34 -7.81 -0.17 -5.60
N LEU A 35 -6.99 0.88 -5.51
CA LEU A 35 -6.76 1.55 -4.24
C LEU A 35 -8.03 2.20 -3.65
N ASP A 36 -8.96 2.64 -4.50
CA ASP A 36 -10.29 3.15 -4.12
C ASP A 36 -11.20 2.11 -3.43
N ARG A 37 -10.87 0.82 -3.54
CA ARG A 37 -11.58 -0.26 -2.84
C ARG A 37 -11.03 -0.53 -1.45
N LEU A 38 -9.79 -0.12 -1.18
CA LEU A 38 -9.04 -0.46 0.02
C LEU A 38 -8.80 0.76 0.91
N PHE A 39 -8.56 1.93 0.31
CA PHE A 39 -8.10 3.12 0.98
C PHE A 39 -9.30 4.01 1.35
N PRO A 40 -9.46 4.42 2.63
CA PRO A 40 -10.68 5.05 3.12
C PRO A 40 -10.98 6.43 2.50
N ASP A 41 -9.94 7.22 2.21
CA ASP A 41 -10.07 8.58 1.68
C ASP A 41 -10.04 8.68 0.15
N ILE A 42 -9.88 7.56 -0.58
CA ILE A 42 -9.81 7.57 -2.05
C ILE A 42 -11.19 7.24 -2.61
N HIS A 43 -11.73 8.16 -3.42
CA HIS A 43 -13.03 8.00 -4.06
C HIS A 43 -12.94 7.23 -5.37
N THR A 44 -11.87 7.46 -6.14
CA THR A 44 -11.66 6.82 -7.43
C THR A 44 -10.18 6.59 -7.66
N CYS A 45 -9.85 5.44 -8.23
CA CYS A 45 -8.51 5.08 -8.68
C CYS A 45 -8.62 4.40 -10.04
N TYR A 46 -7.83 4.86 -11.01
CA TYR A 46 -7.85 4.27 -12.34
C TYR A 46 -6.51 4.38 -13.03
N ARG A 47 -6.26 3.49 -13.99
CA ARG A 47 -5.04 3.45 -14.79
C ARG A 47 -5.05 4.59 -15.81
N VAL A 48 -3.93 5.30 -15.93
CA VAL A 48 -3.72 6.32 -16.97
C VAL A 48 -2.66 5.92 -17.99
N GLU A 49 -1.70 5.08 -17.60
CA GLU A 49 -0.64 4.58 -18.49
C GLU A 49 -0.23 3.15 -18.10
N GLY A 50 0.35 2.41 -19.04
CA GLY A 50 0.93 1.10 -18.82
C GLY A 50 -0.08 -0.04 -18.73
N SER A 51 0.39 -1.22 -18.30
CA SER A 51 -0.39 -2.45 -18.24
C SER A 51 -0.46 -3.00 -16.81
N PRO A 52 -1.60 -3.57 -16.37
CA PRO A 52 -1.74 -4.17 -15.04
C PRO A 52 -0.61 -5.15 -14.71
N GLY A 53 -0.13 -5.12 -13.48
CA GLY A 53 0.93 -6.01 -12.99
C GLY A 53 2.31 -5.80 -13.63
N GLN A 54 2.56 -4.67 -14.32
CA GLN A 54 3.84 -4.40 -14.97
C GLN A 54 4.46 -3.09 -14.46
N PRO A 55 5.79 -3.07 -14.19
CA PRO A 55 6.52 -1.83 -13.94
C PRO A 55 6.27 -0.79 -15.03
N GLY A 56 6.12 0.46 -14.62
CA GLY A 56 5.80 1.58 -15.50
C GLY A 56 4.31 1.93 -15.56
N LEU A 57 3.41 1.08 -15.05
CA LEU A 57 2.01 1.44 -14.90
C LEU A 57 1.85 2.71 -14.05
N VAL A 58 0.96 3.60 -14.47
CA VAL A 58 0.60 4.81 -13.73
C VAL A 58 -0.88 4.77 -13.36
N ARG A 59 -1.17 5.02 -12.08
CA ARG A 59 -2.53 5.23 -11.57
C ARG A 59 -2.77 6.71 -11.26
N HIS A 60 -4.00 7.15 -11.45
CA HIS A 60 -4.51 8.42 -10.95
C HIS A 60 -5.52 8.14 -9.85
N CYS A 61 -5.26 8.68 -8.67
CA CYS A 61 -6.13 8.58 -7.50
C CYS A 61 -6.72 9.95 -7.19
N ILE A 62 -8.03 10.01 -6.93
CA ILE A 62 -8.72 11.19 -6.42
C ILE A 62 -9.36 10.81 -5.10
N GLY A 63 -9.05 11.57 -4.06
CA GLY A 63 -9.58 11.39 -2.73
C GLY A 63 -10.23 12.65 -2.17
N LYS A 64 -10.64 12.55 -0.91
CA LYS A 64 -11.30 13.62 -0.16
C LYS A 64 -10.52 14.93 -0.12
N PHE A 65 -9.20 14.84 -0.09
CA PHE A 65 -8.32 15.99 0.16
C PHE A 65 -7.44 16.38 -1.05
N GLY A 66 -7.52 15.65 -2.16
CA GLY A 66 -6.66 15.91 -3.31
C GLY A 66 -6.58 14.77 -4.31
N TRP A 67 -5.58 14.84 -5.18
CA TRP A 67 -5.28 13.85 -6.21
C TRP A 67 -3.78 13.59 -6.29
N VAL A 68 -3.43 12.40 -6.79
CA VAL A 68 -2.04 11.94 -6.94
C VAL A 68 -1.92 11.03 -8.16
N ASN A 69 -0.88 11.23 -8.95
CA ASN A 69 -0.40 10.33 -9.99
C ASN A 69 0.76 9.50 -9.43
N GLU A 70 0.64 8.18 -9.47
CA GLU A 70 1.66 7.28 -8.91
C GLU A 70 2.09 6.25 -9.96
N LYS A 71 3.40 6.04 -10.07
CA LYS A 71 4.01 5.11 -11.01
C LYS A 71 4.55 3.89 -10.29
N LEU A 72 4.09 2.72 -10.68
CA LEU A 72 4.63 1.44 -10.23
C LEU A 72 6.08 1.29 -10.75
N LEU A 73 7.02 1.13 -9.82
CA LEU A 73 8.46 1.01 -10.11
C LEU A 73 8.89 -0.45 -10.19
N THR A 74 8.49 -1.25 -9.20
CA THR A 74 8.78 -2.69 -9.14
C THR A 74 7.56 -3.43 -8.63
N ILE A 75 7.43 -4.68 -9.06
CA ILE A 75 6.44 -5.62 -8.55
C ILE A 75 7.06 -7.01 -8.59
N ASP A 76 7.07 -7.69 -7.46
CA ASP A 76 7.64 -9.01 -7.27
C ASP A 76 6.60 -9.89 -6.57
N PRO A 77 5.80 -10.64 -7.35
CA PRO A 77 4.81 -11.58 -6.81
C PRO A 77 5.42 -12.74 -6.02
N THR A 78 6.71 -13.01 -6.17
CA THR A 78 7.40 -14.11 -5.46
C THR A 78 7.69 -13.72 -4.02
N ASN A 79 8.08 -12.46 -3.81
CA ASN A 79 8.38 -11.90 -2.49
C ASN A 79 7.25 -10.99 -1.95
N TRP A 80 6.08 -11.00 -2.60
CA TRP A 80 4.91 -10.17 -2.29
C TRP A 80 5.28 -8.72 -1.99
N SER A 81 6.03 -8.10 -2.89
CA SER A 81 6.50 -6.73 -2.75
C SER A 81 6.27 -5.90 -3.99
N LEU A 82 5.89 -4.64 -3.79
CA LEU A 82 5.89 -3.64 -4.85
C LEU A 82 6.43 -2.32 -4.33
N SER A 83 6.97 -1.51 -5.24
CA SER A 83 7.34 -0.13 -4.95
C SER A 83 6.81 0.81 -6.00
N TYR A 84 6.56 2.06 -5.61
CA TYR A 84 6.03 3.08 -6.49
C TYR A 84 6.54 4.45 -6.09
N GLN A 85 6.47 5.40 -7.02
CA GLN A 85 6.77 6.80 -6.77
C GLN A 85 5.58 7.69 -7.08
N VAL A 86 5.48 8.82 -6.39
CA VAL A 86 4.58 9.90 -6.76
C VAL A 86 5.21 10.69 -7.91
N LEU A 87 4.44 10.95 -8.97
CA LEU A 87 4.84 11.79 -10.09
C LEU A 87 4.38 13.23 -9.89
N GLU A 88 3.06 13.40 -9.78
CA GLU A 88 2.39 14.69 -9.69
C GLU A 88 1.28 14.58 -8.66
N ASN A 89 1.09 15.62 -7.85
CA ASN A 89 0.07 15.63 -6.82
C ASN A 89 -0.19 17.06 -6.34
N ASN A 90 -1.32 17.27 -5.67
CA ASN A 90 -1.62 18.51 -4.97
C ASN A 90 -1.53 18.38 -3.44
N PHE A 91 -0.89 17.31 -2.94
CA PHE A 91 -0.65 17.06 -1.51
C PHE A 91 0.69 17.64 -1.02
N GLY A 92 1.61 18.00 -1.92
CA GLY A 92 2.96 18.44 -1.58
C GLY A 92 3.95 17.29 -1.35
N LEU A 93 3.65 16.09 -1.88
CA LEU A 93 4.54 14.92 -1.82
C LEU A 93 5.63 15.07 -2.89
N ASN A 94 6.84 15.47 -2.49
CA ASN A 94 7.99 15.59 -3.38
C ASN A 94 8.99 14.46 -3.11
N ASN A 95 9.58 13.91 -4.18
CA ASN A 95 10.52 12.78 -4.12
C ASN A 95 9.98 11.59 -3.30
N TYR A 96 8.65 11.41 -3.29
CA TYR A 96 8.01 10.33 -2.54
C TYR A 96 8.18 8.99 -3.24
N VAL A 97 8.76 8.04 -2.54
CA VAL A 97 8.85 6.63 -2.95
C VAL A 97 8.38 5.77 -1.79
N ALA A 98 7.48 4.83 -2.08
CA ALA A 98 7.00 3.87 -1.10
C ALA A 98 7.19 2.44 -1.55
N THR A 99 7.24 1.55 -0.56
CA THR A 99 7.30 0.10 -0.75
C THR A 99 6.25 -0.56 0.14
N LEU A 100 5.43 -1.41 -0.47
CA LEU A 100 4.51 -2.31 0.20
C LEU A 100 5.08 -3.73 0.15
N LYS A 101 4.99 -4.45 1.28
CA LYS A 101 5.38 -5.86 1.40
C LYS A 101 4.32 -6.62 2.16
N VAL A 102 4.13 -7.90 1.81
CA VAL A 102 3.38 -8.85 2.63
C VAL A 102 4.33 -9.93 3.12
N LEU A 103 4.46 -10.06 4.43
CA LEU A 103 5.39 -10.95 5.09
C LEU A 103 4.61 -12.06 5.80
N PRO A 104 4.99 -13.34 5.70
CA PRO A 104 4.37 -14.39 6.50
C PRO A 104 4.65 -14.16 7.99
N THR A 105 3.69 -14.47 8.86
CA THR A 105 3.94 -14.53 10.31
C THR A 105 4.84 -15.72 10.66
N ALA A 106 5.52 -15.64 11.81
CA ALA A 106 6.34 -16.74 12.30
C ALA A 106 5.51 -17.93 12.85
N THR A 107 4.22 -17.72 13.10
CA THR A 107 3.31 -18.77 13.61
C THR A 107 2.84 -19.63 12.45
N MET A 108 3.02 -20.95 12.58
CA MET A 108 2.63 -21.92 11.58
C MET A 108 1.36 -22.66 12.03
N GLY A 109 0.42 -22.85 11.12
CA GLY A 109 -0.78 -23.65 11.33
C GLY A 109 -0.53 -25.14 11.19
N ASP A 110 -1.57 -25.93 11.47
CA ASP A 110 -1.53 -27.41 11.42
C ASP A 110 -1.19 -27.96 10.03
N ASP A 111 -1.42 -27.19 8.96
CA ASP A 111 -1.10 -27.54 7.57
C ASP A 111 0.34 -27.20 7.16
N GLY A 112 1.15 -26.69 8.10
CA GLY A 112 2.54 -26.30 7.87
C GLY A 112 2.69 -24.99 7.09
N LYS A 113 1.62 -24.18 6.96
CA LYS A 113 1.67 -22.83 6.37
C LYS A 113 1.62 -21.76 7.46
N PRO A 114 2.06 -20.52 7.18
CA PRO A 114 1.87 -19.40 8.09
C PRO A 114 0.39 -19.22 8.43
N GLU A 115 0.05 -19.00 9.70
CA GLU A 115 -1.34 -18.72 10.12
C GLU A 115 -1.84 -17.36 9.64
N GLY A 116 -0.92 -16.42 9.39
CA GLY A 116 -1.24 -15.06 9.02
C GLY A 116 -0.13 -14.38 8.23
N CYS A 117 -0.31 -13.08 8.02
CA CYS A 117 0.68 -12.22 7.41
C CYS A 117 0.76 -10.85 8.10
N GLU A 118 1.82 -10.12 7.80
CA GLU A 118 2.00 -8.71 8.15
C GLU A 118 2.19 -7.90 6.86
N ILE A 119 1.45 -6.81 6.72
CA ILE A 119 1.67 -5.84 5.65
C ILE A 119 2.58 -4.75 6.19
N GLU A 120 3.68 -4.49 5.48
CA GLU A 120 4.58 -3.36 5.75
C GLU A 120 4.40 -2.30 4.67
N TRP A 121 4.18 -1.04 5.08
CA TRP A 121 4.22 0.13 4.20
C TRP A 121 5.33 1.05 4.67
N SER A 122 6.39 1.17 3.88
CA SER A 122 7.50 2.10 4.13
C SER A 122 7.56 3.19 3.07
N PHE A 123 8.08 4.37 3.44
CA PHE A 123 8.25 5.47 2.51
C PHE A 123 9.49 6.31 2.81
N ILE A 124 9.96 6.99 1.75
CA ILE A 124 10.83 8.16 1.83
C ILE A 124 10.15 9.32 1.12
N THR A 125 10.35 10.55 1.57
CA THR A 125 9.80 11.77 0.95
C THR A 125 10.55 12.99 1.43
N ASP A 126 10.48 14.09 0.69
CA ASP A 126 10.85 15.39 1.24
C ASP A 126 9.83 15.83 2.31
N PRO A 127 10.21 16.72 3.24
CA PRO A 127 9.29 17.27 4.22
C PRO A 127 8.06 17.91 3.56
N ILE A 128 6.88 17.56 4.05
CA ILE A 128 5.61 18.09 3.55
C ILE A 128 5.30 19.39 4.30
N GLN A 129 5.07 20.48 3.56
CA GLN A 129 4.80 21.79 4.16
C GLN A 129 3.56 21.75 5.07
N GLY A 130 3.71 22.24 6.31
CA GLY A 130 2.60 22.31 7.27
C GLY A 130 2.26 21.00 7.96
N MET A 131 3.02 19.93 7.73
CA MET A 131 2.86 18.62 8.35
C MET A 131 4.09 18.28 9.19
N LYS A 132 3.94 17.42 10.21
CA LYS A 132 5.08 16.79 10.89
C LYS A 132 5.22 15.35 10.43
N LEU A 133 6.45 14.81 10.50
CA LEU A 133 6.70 13.40 10.17
C LEU A 133 5.81 12.46 10.99
N GLU A 134 5.68 12.70 12.30
CA GLU A 134 4.87 11.87 13.20
C GLU A 134 3.39 11.85 12.81
N ASP A 135 2.84 13.00 12.40
CA ASP A 135 1.45 13.11 11.94
C ASP A 135 1.25 12.33 10.64
N PHE A 136 2.21 12.41 9.71
CA PHE A 136 2.16 11.68 8.45
C PHE A 136 2.33 10.17 8.65
N VAL A 137 3.25 9.74 9.52
CA VAL A 137 3.41 8.33 9.90
C VAL A 137 2.13 7.79 10.55
N SER A 138 1.51 8.57 11.44
CA SER A 138 0.23 8.20 12.05
C SER A 138 -0.90 8.10 11.03
N TYR A 139 -0.91 8.97 10.02
CA TYR A 139 -1.87 8.90 8.91
C TYR A 139 -1.70 7.61 8.09
N ILE A 140 -0.45 7.27 7.71
CA ILE A 140 -0.14 6.05 6.98
C ILE A 140 -0.47 4.80 7.82
N ASP A 141 -0.19 4.82 9.12
CA ASP A 141 -0.54 3.71 10.02
C ASP A 141 -2.04 3.48 10.10
N ASN A 142 -2.82 4.52 10.41
CA ASN A 142 -4.29 4.41 10.47
C ASN A 142 -4.88 3.93 9.14
N THR A 143 -4.34 4.42 8.02
CA THR A 143 -4.72 3.98 6.68
C THR A 143 -4.42 2.50 6.47
N LEU A 144 -3.23 2.04 6.85
CA LEU A 144 -2.81 0.65 6.67
C LEU A 144 -3.65 -0.30 7.54
N GLN A 145 -3.98 0.08 8.79
CA GLN A 145 -4.89 -0.69 9.63
C GLN A 145 -6.28 -0.81 8.99
N PHE A 146 -6.81 0.28 8.41
CA PHE A 146 -8.08 0.25 7.71
C PHE A 146 -8.02 -0.67 6.48
N MET A 147 -6.98 -0.55 5.66
CA MET A 147 -6.77 -1.38 4.48
C MET A 147 -6.69 -2.87 4.85
N ALA A 148 -5.95 -3.22 5.92
CA ALA A 148 -5.83 -4.59 6.41
C ALA A 148 -7.19 -5.19 6.74
N ASN A 149 -8.00 -4.50 7.57
CA ASN A 149 -9.35 -4.94 7.90
C ASN A 149 -10.23 -5.09 6.65
N LYS A 150 -10.12 -4.13 5.72
CA LYS A 150 -10.91 -4.15 4.48
C LYS A 150 -10.57 -5.35 3.59
N MET A 151 -9.29 -5.74 3.53
CA MET A 151 -8.82 -6.92 2.80
C MET A 151 -9.30 -8.22 3.47
N GLU A 152 -9.25 -8.33 4.80
CA GLU A 152 -9.80 -9.50 5.52
C GLU A 152 -11.32 -9.64 5.28
N ASP A 153 -12.07 -8.55 5.35
CA ASP A 153 -13.51 -8.55 5.07
C ASP A 153 -13.80 -9.01 3.63
N ALA A 154 -13.04 -8.50 2.66
CA ALA A 154 -13.20 -8.86 1.26
C ALA A 154 -12.86 -10.34 1.01
N LEU A 155 -11.79 -10.84 1.63
CA LEU A 155 -11.40 -12.25 1.57
C LEU A 155 -12.48 -13.16 2.16
N ASN A 156 -12.99 -12.83 3.35
CA ASN A 156 -14.08 -13.57 3.99
C ASN A 156 -15.34 -13.61 3.10
N ALA A 157 -15.70 -12.49 2.50
CA ALA A 157 -16.84 -12.43 1.56
C ALA A 157 -16.62 -13.26 0.29
N GLN A 158 -15.39 -13.34 -0.22
CA GLN A 158 -15.03 -14.19 -1.37
C GLN A 158 -15.12 -15.68 -1.01
N MET A 159 -14.66 -16.08 0.18
CA MET A 159 -14.73 -17.47 0.66
C MET A 159 -16.20 -17.93 0.82
N GLN A 160 -17.04 -17.10 1.44
CA GLN A 160 -18.47 -17.38 1.60
C GLN A 160 -19.19 -17.56 0.26
N ARG A 161 -18.83 -16.76 -0.76
CA ARG A 161 -19.40 -16.88 -2.12
C ARG A 161 -18.92 -18.13 -2.85
N SER A 162 -17.72 -18.61 -2.52
CA SER A 162 -17.10 -19.77 -3.18
C SER A 162 -17.51 -21.10 -2.55
N GLY A 163 -18.29 -21.09 -1.45
CA GLY A 163 -18.77 -22.30 -0.78
C GLY A 163 -17.69 -23.10 -0.06
N VAL A 164 -16.51 -22.49 0.15
CA VAL A 164 -15.41 -23.09 0.92
C VAL A 164 -15.56 -22.61 2.37
N LEU A 165 -16.13 -23.47 3.21
CA LEU A 165 -16.15 -23.36 4.67
C LEU A 165 -15.16 -24.37 5.26
#